data_AF-A0A1T5FW33-F1
#
_entry.id   AF-A0A1T5FW33-F1
#
_cell.length_a   1.000
_cell.length_b   1.000
_cell.length_c   1.000
_cell.angle_alpha   90.00
_cell.angle_beta   90.00
_cell.angle_gamma   90.00
#
_symmetry.space_group_name_H-M   'P 1'
#
loop_
_entity.id
_entity.type
_entity.pdbx_description
1 polymer ?
#
loop_
_entity_poly.entity_id
_entity_poly.type
_entity_poly.pdbx_seq_one_letter_code
_entity_poly.pdbx_strand_id
1 'polypeptide(L)'
;MDNRPPFIDRRQRGAVSPVTLAVIVIVVALAVAAWFLIVKPYRDARAAETPAPVAAQKAAATGVPPPANVDALSVDQLLAEARTAMNEQRLVAPAGNNAFEFYMKVLQKQPGNPVAADALRETFSYGSAATEQTINQRDFNEAQREIDLLAKADPENYTLTILRSKLDAQRKTLDREQQQAVDAQKAQQVAQQNAAATQRQQAEQAAAAIEAQRAQAAREQAARVAQAQQAVPVATPVARPAAAPAASEGGAISDAVLIRQVNPRYPTAAMRANQEGWVDVELTVGPDGRVANVNVVDAQPKHIFDRSAIDAVSRWEYKAATRNGEPMTVTLRRRLQFNLGR
;
A
#
# COMPACT_ATOMS: atom_id res chain seq x y z
N MET A 1 56.20 -48.08 9.53
CA MET A 1 56.78 -46.74 9.64
C MET A 1 55.69 -45.77 9.22
N ASP A 2 54.66 -45.56 10.05
CA ASP A 2 54.63 -44.54 11.12
C ASP A 2 55.15 -43.17 10.67
N ASN A 3 54.25 -42.21 10.45
CA ASN A 3 54.12 -41.06 11.35
C ASN A 3 52.99 -40.09 10.93
N ARG A 4 52.14 -39.72 11.89
CA ARG A 4 51.37 -38.45 11.91
C ARG A 4 52.28 -37.32 12.45
N PRO A 5 51.81 -36.07 12.61
CA PRO A 5 51.37 -35.03 11.67
C PRO A 5 52.32 -33.79 11.75
N PRO A 6 51.93 -32.58 11.27
CA PRO A 6 52.03 -31.47 12.22
C PRO A 6 50.82 -30.53 12.25
N PHE A 7 50.71 -29.85 13.41
CA PHE A 7 49.70 -28.90 13.82
C PHE A 7 50.12 -27.45 13.52
N ILE A 8 49.12 -26.63 13.14
CA ILE A 8 48.88 -25.19 13.41
C ILE A 8 49.91 -24.16 12.94
N ASP A 9 49.44 -23.20 12.13
CA ASP A 9 49.61 -21.80 12.51
C ASP A 9 48.30 -21.01 12.44
N ARG A 10 48.13 -20.14 13.43
CA ARG A 10 46.93 -19.36 13.74
C ARG A 10 47.32 -17.90 13.62
N ARG A 11 46.47 -17.11 12.95
CA ARG A 11 46.36 -15.63 12.88
C ARG A 11 46.82 -15.02 11.55
N GLN A 12 45.88 -14.37 10.87
CA GLN A 12 45.93 -12.94 10.49
C GLN A 12 44.46 -12.47 10.35
N ARG A 13 43.90 -11.86 11.39
CA ARG A 13 43.62 -10.41 11.50
C ARG A 13 42.96 -9.83 10.25
N GLY A 14 41.67 -9.49 10.38
CA GLY A 14 40.91 -8.78 9.37
C GLY A 14 41.52 -7.41 9.09
N ALA A 15 41.91 -7.20 7.85
CA ALA A 15 42.10 -5.88 7.28
C ALA A 15 40.91 -5.65 6.36
N VAL A 16 39.98 -4.80 6.79
CA VAL A 16 38.92 -4.29 5.93
C VAL A 16 39.62 -3.51 4.81
N SER A 17 39.35 -3.82 3.54
CA SER A 17 40.07 -3.17 2.44
C SER A 17 39.81 -1.66 2.46
N PRO A 18 40.77 -0.80 2.08
CA PRO A 18 40.58 0.65 2.05
C PRO A 18 39.42 1.07 1.14
N VAL A 19 39.08 0.23 0.15
CA VAL A 19 37.91 0.39 -0.73
C VAL A 19 36.61 0.18 0.04
N THR A 20 36.56 -0.81 0.95
CA THR A 20 35.40 -1.04 1.81
C THR A 20 35.19 0.11 2.80
N LEU A 21 36.26 0.70 3.34
CA LEU A 21 36.17 1.91 4.17
C LEU A 21 35.66 3.12 3.37
N ALA A 22 36.14 3.32 2.15
CA ALA A 22 35.65 4.40 1.28
C ALA A 22 34.17 4.24 0.93
N VAL A 23 33.72 3.02 0.62
CA VAL A 23 32.30 2.73 0.32
C VAL A 23 31.42 2.93 1.57
N ILE A 24 31.89 2.52 2.76
CA ILE A 24 31.14 2.77 4.00
C ILE A 24 31.01 4.28 4.26
N VAL A 25 32.08 5.06 4.06
CA VAL A 25 32.02 6.54 4.23
C VAL A 25 31.04 7.16 3.23
N ILE A 26 31.02 6.72 1.97
CA ILE A 26 30.08 7.22 0.95
C ILE A 26 28.64 6.82 1.31
N VAL A 27 28.39 5.58 1.74
CA VAL A 27 27.05 5.12 2.14
C VAL A 27 26.56 5.86 3.37
N VAL A 28 27.43 6.12 4.35
CA VAL A 28 27.09 6.92 5.53
C VAL A 28 26.83 8.38 5.15
N ALA A 29 27.64 8.98 4.27
CA ALA A 29 27.41 10.34 3.78
C ALA A 29 26.09 10.46 3.00
N LEU A 30 25.76 9.47 2.16
CA LEU A 30 24.48 9.42 1.44
C LEU A 30 23.29 9.16 2.38
N ALA A 31 23.46 8.35 3.42
CA ALA A 31 22.42 8.14 4.43
C ALA A 31 22.16 9.39 5.27
N VAL A 32 23.21 10.14 5.63
CA VAL A 32 23.11 11.44 6.32
C VAL A 32 22.48 12.49 5.39
N ALA A 33 22.87 12.53 4.12
CA ALA A 33 22.26 13.43 3.13
C ALA A 33 20.78 13.10 2.90
N ALA A 34 20.42 11.82 2.78
CA ALA A 34 19.02 11.38 2.67
C ALA A 34 18.21 11.70 3.93
N TRP A 35 18.80 11.55 5.12
CA TRP A 35 18.17 11.96 6.37
C TRP A 35 17.91 13.48 6.41
N PHE A 36 18.86 14.29 5.94
CA PHE A 36 18.74 15.75 5.95
C PHE A 36 17.80 16.28 4.84
N LEU A 37 17.81 15.67 3.66
CA LEU A 37 17.04 16.12 2.49
C LEU A 37 15.65 15.51 2.39
N ILE A 38 15.40 14.34 2.99
CA ILE A 38 14.11 13.64 2.91
C ILE A 38 13.45 13.58 4.29
N VAL A 39 14.15 13.07 5.31
CA VAL A 39 13.49 12.79 6.60
C VAL A 39 13.21 14.06 7.41
N LYS A 40 14.15 15.02 7.45
CA LYS A 40 13.98 16.29 8.19
C LYS A 40 12.80 17.13 7.68
N PRO A 41 12.66 17.44 6.37
CA PRO A 41 11.50 18.21 5.89
C PRO A 41 10.16 17.46 6.08
N TYR A 42 10.16 16.13 6.06
CA TYR A 42 8.94 15.34 6.36
C TYR A 42 8.57 15.31 7.84
N ARG A 43 9.54 15.41 8.77
CA ARG A 43 9.27 15.49 10.21
C ARG A 43 8.77 16.89 10.61
N ASP A 44 9.33 17.93 10.00
CA ASP A 44 8.88 19.32 10.21
C ASP A 44 7.46 19.52 9.63
N ALA A 45 7.13 18.87 8.51
CA ALA A 45 5.78 18.88 7.94
C ALA A 45 4.71 18.19 8.81
N ARG A 46 5.07 17.16 9.58
CA ARG A 46 4.12 16.44 10.47
C ARG A 46 3.99 17.04 11.86
N ALA A 47 4.99 17.77 12.36
CA ALA A 47 4.86 18.50 13.61
C ALA A 47 3.88 19.69 13.49
N ALA A 48 3.61 20.16 12.27
CA ALA A 48 2.56 21.13 11.97
C ALA A 48 1.13 20.54 11.97
N GLU A 49 0.96 19.21 12.03
CA GLU A 49 -0.34 18.53 12.12
C GLU A 49 -0.73 18.28 13.59
N THR A 50 -0.79 19.36 14.38
CA THR A 50 -1.85 19.45 15.39
C THR A 50 -3.10 19.90 14.63
N PRO A 51 -4.30 19.35 14.87
CA PRO A 51 -5.50 19.76 14.15
C PRO A 51 -5.89 21.18 14.60
N ALA A 52 -5.27 22.18 13.98
CA ALA A 52 -5.85 23.49 13.84
C ALA A 52 -7.18 23.33 13.10
N PRO A 53 -8.22 24.11 13.44
CA PRO A 53 -9.53 23.99 12.80
C PRO A 53 -9.34 24.08 11.30
N VAL A 54 -10.05 23.23 10.56
CA VAL A 54 -10.15 23.19 9.10
C VAL A 54 -10.30 24.60 8.52
N ALA A 55 -9.18 25.27 8.31
CA ALA A 55 -9.05 26.40 7.42
C ALA A 55 -8.96 25.80 6.04
N ALA A 56 -10.04 26.02 5.28
CA ALA A 56 -10.17 25.69 3.89
C ALA A 56 -8.85 25.91 3.12
N GLN A 57 -8.27 24.83 2.60
CA GLN A 57 -7.53 24.91 1.34
C GLN A 57 -8.56 24.99 0.21
N LYS A 58 -9.36 26.07 0.24
CA LYS A 58 -9.95 26.66 -0.95
C LYS A 58 -8.85 27.55 -1.51
N ALA A 59 -8.63 27.46 -2.82
CA ALA A 59 -7.64 28.19 -3.59
C ALA A 59 -7.10 29.43 -2.86
N ALA A 60 -5.79 29.48 -2.65
CA ALA A 60 -5.13 30.76 -2.49
C ALA A 60 -5.42 31.55 -3.77
N ALA A 61 -6.51 32.31 -3.76
CA ALA A 61 -6.62 33.50 -4.55
C ALA A 61 -5.38 34.31 -4.16
N THR A 62 -4.40 34.36 -5.04
CA THR A 62 -3.43 35.46 -5.04
C THR A 62 -4.20 36.73 -5.39
N GLY A 63 -5.06 37.16 -4.47
CA GLY A 63 -5.69 38.45 -4.46
C GLY A 63 -4.76 39.38 -3.72
N VAL A 64 -4.42 40.50 -4.35
CA VAL A 64 -3.86 41.65 -3.64
C VAL A 64 -4.71 41.87 -2.39
N PRO A 65 -4.10 41.88 -1.18
CA PRO A 65 -4.87 42.06 0.05
C PRO A 65 -5.67 43.36 -0.06
N PRO A 66 -6.92 43.40 0.45
CA PRO A 66 -7.71 44.62 0.44
C PRO A 66 -6.90 45.76 1.05
N PRO A 67 -7.03 46.99 0.54
CA PRO A 67 -6.30 48.11 1.12
C PRO A 67 -6.66 48.23 2.61
N ALA A 68 -5.64 48.40 3.45
CA ALA A 68 -5.85 48.55 4.88
C ALA A 68 -6.80 49.75 5.15
N ASN A 69 -7.88 49.51 5.90
CA ASN A 69 -8.91 50.49 6.26
C ASN A 69 -9.72 51.10 5.10
N VAL A 70 -10.34 50.26 4.25
CA VAL A 70 -11.30 50.71 3.21
C VAL A 70 -12.38 51.66 3.75
N ASP A 71 -12.85 51.46 4.99
CA ASP A 71 -13.89 52.29 5.60
C ASP A 71 -13.44 53.72 5.92
N ALA A 72 -12.13 53.92 6.13
CA ALA A 72 -11.54 55.22 6.43
C ALA A 72 -11.21 56.03 5.16
N LEU A 73 -11.30 55.43 3.97
CA LEU A 73 -11.04 56.12 2.71
C LEU A 73 -12.08 57.22 2.45
N SER A 74 -11.61 58.34 1.93
CA SER A 74 -12.46 59.42 1.41
C SER A 74 -13.22 58.98 0.16
N VAL A 75 -14.26 59.73 -0.22
CA VAL A 75 -15.04 59.46 -1.43
C VAL A 75 -14.13 59.46 -2.68
N ASP A 76 -13.22 60.41 -2.81
CA ASP A 76 -12.29 60.48 -3.95
C ASP A 76 -11.32 59.30 -4.00
N GLN A 77 -10.82 58.87 -2.83
CA GLN A 77 -9.97 57.68 -2.73
C GLN A 77 -10.75 56.40 -3.08
N LEU A 78 -11.99 56.26 -2.62
CA LEU A 78 -12.84 55.12 -2.98
C LEU A 78 -13.15 55.10 -4.48
N LEU A 79 -13.42 56.24 -5.10
CA LEU A 79 -13.63 56.33 -6.55
C LEU A 79 -12.36 56.00 -7.33
N ALA A 80 -11.19 56.42 -6.84
CA ALA A 80 -9.90 56.07 -7.46
C ALA A 80 -9.64 54.55 -7.36
N GLU A 81 -9.85 53.96 -6.19
CA GLU A 81 -9.67 52.52 -5.98
C GLU A 81 -10.68 51.69 -6.80
N ALA A 82 -11.92 52.17 -6.94
CA ALA A 82 -12.93 51.53 -7.79
C ALA A 82 -12.50 51.48 -9.26
N ARG A 83 -11.92 52.58 -9.79
CA ARG A 83 -11.38 52.64 -11.16
C ARG A 83 -10.17 51.73 -11.32
N THR A 84 -9.28 51.70 -10.34
CA THR A 84 -8.13 50.77 -10.32
C THR A 84 -8.61 49.33 -10.38
N ALA A 85 -9.55 48.96 -9.51
CA ALA A 85 -10.16 47.63 -9.50
C ALA A 85 -10.83 47.29 -10.84
N MET A 86 -11.52 48.24 -11.50
CA MET A 86 -12.08 48.03 -12.84
C MET A 86 -11.03 47.77 -13.91
N ASN A 87 -9.96 48.57 -13.94
CA ASN A 87 -8.86 48.40 -14.88
C ASN A 87 -8.16 47.04 -14.71
N GLU A 88 -8.14 46.55 -13.47
CA GLU A 88 -7.59 45.25 -13.09
C GLU A 88 -8.62 44.12 -13.16
N GLN A 89 -9.80 44.37 -13.75
CA GLN A 89 -10.91 43.42 -13.93
C GLN A 89 -11.45 42.80 -12.62
N ARG A 90 -11.17 43.42 -11.47
CA ARG A 90 -11.73 43.05 -10.17
C ARG A 90 -13.11 43.69 -10.00
N LEU A 91 -14.11 43.16 -10.70
CA LEU A 91 -15.45 43.73 -10.75
C LEU A 91 -16.26 43.41 -9.49
N VAL A 92 -16.54 42.12 -9.27
CA VAL A 92 -17.34 41.60 -8.14
C VAL A 92 -16.53 40.75 -7.17
N ALA A 93 -15.30 40.39 -7.56
CA ALA A 93 -14.37 39.58 -6.80
C ALA A 93 -12.94 40.14 -6.93
N PRO A 94 -12.05 39.89 -5.96
CA PRO A 94 -12.28 39.18 -4.69
C PRO A 94 -13.06 40.03 -3.68
N ALA A 95 -13.60 39.39 -2.64
CA ALA A 95 -14.33 40.07 -1.57
C ALA A 95 -13.49 41.18 -0.91
N GLY A 96 -14.10 42.35 -0.65
CA GLY A 96 -13.44 43.47 0.01
C GLY A 96 -12.45 44.26 -0.86
N ASN A 97 -12.12 43.80 -2.08
CA ASN A 97 -11.18 44.47 -2.98
C ASN A 97 -11.66 44.42 -4.44
N ASN A 98 -12.87 44.93 -4.68
CA ASN A 98 -13.49 44.94 -6.00
C ASN A 98 -14.26 46.25 -6.26
N ALA A 99 -14.42 46.58 -7.53
CA ALA A 99 -15.00 47.83 -7.99
C ALA A 99 -16.42 48.05 -7.45
N PHE A 100 -17.26 47.01 -7.46
CA PHE A 100 -18.64 47.09 -6.97
C PHE A 100 -18.71 47.48 -5.50
N GLU A 101 -17.90 46.85 -4.64
CA GLU A 101 -17.86 47.19 -3.22
C GLU A 101 -17.34 48.61 -2.97
N PHE A 102 -16.34 49.08 -3.73
CA PHE A 102 -15.87 50.47 -3.60
C PHE A 102 -16.94 51.48 -4.04
N TYR A 103 -17.63 51.27 -5.16
CA TYR A 103 -18.73 52.14 -5.59
C TYR A 103 -19.92 52.10 -4.63
N MET A 104 -20.27 50.93 -4.10
CA MET A 104 -21.29 50.79 -3.05
C MET A 104 -20.91 51.59 -1.80
N LYS A 105 -19.64 51.56 -1.38
CA LYS A 105 -19.17 52.38 -0.25
C LYS A 105 -19.23 53.88 -0.53
N VAL A 106 -18.97 54.30 -1.77
CA VAL A 106 -19.20 55.70 -2.17
C VAL A 106 -20.66 56.07 -1.99
N LEU A 107 -21.61 55.25 -2.44
CA LEU A 107 -23.04 55.50 -2.26
C LEU A 107 -23.48 55.45 -0.79
N GLN A 108 -22.84 54.63 0.05
CA GLN A 108 -23.11 54.66 1.50
C GLN A 108 -22.71 56.00 2.14
N LYS A 109 -21.57 56.58 1.71
CA LYS A 109 -21.11 57.90 2.20
C LYS A 109 -21.85 59.06 1.53
N GLN A 110 -22.23 58.91 0.26
CA GLN A 110 -22.92 59.91 -0.54
C GLN A 110 -24.00 59.24 -1.43
N PRO A 111 -25.23 59.04 -0.91
CA PRO A 111 -26.30 58.28 -1.60
C PRO A 111 -26.71 58.79 -2.99
N GLY A 112 -26.45 60.06 -3.30
CA GLY A 112 -26.75 60.67 -4.59
C GLY A 112 -25.53 60.84 -5.51
N ASN A 113 -24.41 60.15 -5.28
CA ASN A 113 -23.21 60.31 -6.11
C ASN A 113 -23.47 59.75 -7.53
N PRO A 114 -23.51 60.59 -8.58
CA PRO A 114 -23.87 60.14 -9.92
C PRO A 114 -22.81 59.22 -10.52
N VAL A 115 -21.52 59.47 -10.24
CA VAL A 115 -20.40 58.68 -10.76
C VAL A 115 -20.49 57.22 -10.29
N ALA A 116 -20.75 57.01 -8.99
CA ALA A 116 -20.86 55.66 -8.45
C ALA A 116 -22.13 54.94 -8.95
N ALA A 117 -23.27 55.64 -8.98
CA ALA A 117 -24.53 55.08 -9.45
C ALA A 117 -24.47 54.67 -10.93
N ASP A 118 -23.92 55.52 -11.79
CA ASP A 118 -23.79 55.24 -13.22
C ASP A 118 -22.79 54.12 -13.46
N ALA A 119 -21.64 54.12 -12.78
CA ALA A 119 -20.65 53.04 -12.88
C ALA A 119 -21.24 51.68 -12.51
N LEU A 120 -22.03 51.59 -11.43
CA LEU A 120 -22.68 50.33 -11.02
C LEU A 120 -23.71 49.85 -12.04
N ARG A 121 -24.46 50.77 -12.66
CA ARG A 121 -25.42 50.43 -13.72
C ARG A 121 -24.71 49.93 -14.98
N GLU A 122 -23.68 50.64 -15.44
CA GLU A 122 -22.92 50.30 -16.64
C GLU A 122 -22.16 48.97 -16.49
N THR A 123 -21.62 48.73 -15.30
CA THR A 123 -20.75 47.57 -15.04
C THR A 123 -21.52 46.32 -14.64
N PHE A 124 -22.84 46.42 -14.41
CA PHE A 124 -23.70 45.31 -14.00
C PHE A 124 -23.62 44.12 -14.95
N SER A 125 -23.63 44.37 -16.27
CA SER A 125 -23.52 43.31 -17.28
C SER A 125 -22.21 42.54 -17.18
N TYR A 126 -21.10 43.26 -16.98
CA TYR A 126 -19.77 42.65 -16.82
C TYR A 126 -19.63 41.91 -15.49
N GLY A 127 -20.17 42.46 -14.41
CA GLY A 127 -20.25 41.78 -13.11
C GLY A 127 -21.06 40.49 -13.20
N SER A 128 -22.19 40.52 -13.90
CA SER A 128 -23.03 39.33 -14.14
C SER A 128 -22.30 38.24 -14.93
N ALA A 129 -21.54 38.61 -15.97
CA ALA A 129 -20.75 37.66 -16.74
C ALA A 129 -19.60 37.05 -15.91
N ALA A 130 -18.94 37.86 -15.07
CA ALA A 130 -17.93 37.37 -14.14
C ALA A 130 -18.53 36.36 -13.15
N THR A 131 -19.72 36.66 -12.60
CA THR A 131 -20.44 35.74 -11.71
C THR A 131 -20.89 34.47 -12.40
N GLU A 132 -21.33 34.56 -13.65
CA GLU A 132 -21.62 33.38 -14.45
C GLU A 132 -20.38 32.49 -14.61
N GLN A 133 -19.22 33.09 -14.83
CA GLN A 133 -17.95 32.37 -14.89
C GLN A 133 -17.61 31.70 -13.55
N THR A 134 -17.84 32.37 -12.41
CA THR A 134 -17.66 31.79 -11.07
C THR A 134 -18.58 30.58 -10.85
N ILE A 135 -19.84 30.64 -11.31
CA ILE A 135 -20.77 29.49 -11.30
C ILE A 135 -20.23 28.34 -12.16
N ASN A 136 -19.72 28.63 -13.36
CA ASN A 136 -19.15 27.62 -14.26
C ASN A 136 -17.89 26.96 -13.69
N GLN A 137 -17.10 27.70 -12.91
CA GLN A 137 -15.94 27.19 -12.16
C GLN A 137 -16.35 26.33 -10.95
N ARG A 138 -17.65 26.15 -10.71
CA ARG A 138 -18.22 25.43 -9.57
C ARG A 138 -17.84 26.04 -8.20
N ASP A 139 -17.45 27.31 -8.16
CA ASP A 139 -17.27 28.03 -6.90
C ASP A 139 -18.60 28.61 -6.42
N PHE A 140 -19.47 27.73 -5.92
CA PHE A 140 -20.85 28.08 -5.59
C PHE A 140 -21.00 29.01 -4.38
N ASN A 141 -19.99 29.06 -3.51
CA ASN A 141 -20.02 29.95 -2.35
C ASN A 141 -19.65 31.38 -2.77
N GLU A 142 -18.62 31.51 -3.62
CA GLU A 142 -18.23 32.80 -4.14
C GLU A 142 -19.29 33.36 -5.09
N ALA A 143 -19.84 32.52 -5.98
CA ALA A 143 -20.93 32.90 -6.86
C ALA A 143 -22.15 33.44 -6.10
N GLN A 144 -22.53 32.82 -4.97
CA GLN A 144 -23.63 33.32 -4.14
C GLN A 144 -23.33 34.74 -3.62
N ARG A 145 -22.13 34.95 -3.09
CA ARG A 145 -21.69 36.26 -2.57
C ARG A 145 -21.74 37.32 -3.67
N GLU A 146 -21.27 36.99 -4.87
CA GLU A 146 -21.29 37.90 -6.01
C GLU A 146 -22.72 38.21 -6.48
N ILE A 147 -23.63 37.23 -6.54
CA ILE A 147 -25.05 37.46 -6.81
C ILE A 147 -25.66 38.40 -5.76
N ASP A 148 -25.35 38.21 -4.48
CA ASP A 148 -25.85 39.07 -3.40
C ASP A 148 -25.27 40.48 -3.49
N LEU A 149 -24.03 40.63 -3.98
CA LEU A 149 -23.41 41.92 -4.26
C LEU A 149 -24.09 42.64 -5.42
N LEU A 150 -24.34 41.93 -6.53
CA LEU A 150 -25.09 42.47 -7.67
C LEU A 150 -26.52 42.86 -7.25
N ALA A 151 -27.18 42.05 -6.42
CA ALA A 151 -28.52 42.35 -5.90
C ALA A 151 -28.57 43.60 -5.01
N LYS A 152 -27.47 43.97 -4.34
CA LYS A 152 -27.39 45.25 -3.61
C LYS A 152 -27.25 46.46 -4.55
N ALA A 153 -26.67 46.26 -5.73
CA ALA A 153 -26.52 47.31 -6.73
C ALA A 153 -27.82 47.57 -7.51
N ASP A 154 -28.48 46.49 -7.95
CA ASP A 154 -29.76 46.58 -8.66
C ASP A 154 -30.62 45.32 -8.38
N PRO A 155 -31.49 45.36 -7.35
CA PRO A 155 -32.28 44.20 -6.95
C PRO A 155 -33.35 43.80 -7.97
N GLU A 156 -33.79 44.73 -8.82
CA GLU A 156 -34.85 44.51 -9.82
C GLU A 156 -34.31 43.91 -11.13
N ASN A 157 -32.99 43.70 -11.23
CA ASN A 157 -32.37 43.19 -12.45
C ASN A 157 -32.72 41.72 -12.71
N TYR A 158 -33.38 41.46 -13.85
CA TYR A 158 -33.79 40.10 -14.26
C TYR A 158 -32.62 39.10 -14.35
N THR A 159 -31.40 39.57 -14.63
CA THR A 159 -30.20 38.71 -14.72
C THR A 159 -29.93 37.96 -13.42
N LEU A 160 -30.31 38.53 -12.27
CA LEU A 160 -30.18 37.87 -10.96
C LEU A 160 -31.00 36.58 -10.89
N THR A 161 -32.19 36.57 -11.50
CA THR A 161 -33.03 35.36 -11.57
C THR A 161 -32.36 34.26 -12.38
N ILE A 162 -31.72 34.63 -13.50
CA ILE A 162 -30.95 33.69 -14.32
C ILE A 162 -29.77 33.12 -13.53
N LEU A 163 -28.98 33.98 -12.88
CA LEU A 163 -27.79 33.56 -12.11
C LEU A 163 -28.17 32.66 -10.94
N ARG A 164 -29.23 32.99 -10.18
CA ARG A 164 -29.74 32.15 -9.07
C ARG A 164 -30.21 30.79 -9.60
N SER A 165 -31.02 30.78 -10.66
CA SER A 165 -31.48 29.53 -11.27
C SER A 165 -30.32 28.66 -11.75
N LYS A 166 -29.28 29.27 -12.34
CA LYS A 166 -28.08 28.56 -12.79
C LYS A 166 -27.28 27.99 -11.62
N LEU A 167 -27.07 28.78 -10.57
CA LEU A 167 -26.38 28.37 -9.34
C LEU A 167 -27.09 27.18 -8.67
N ASP A 168 -28.41 27.25 -8.52
CA ASP A 168 -29.21 26.18 -7.90
C ASP A 168 -29.18 24.89 -8.73
N ALA A 169 -29.26 25.01 -10.06
CA ALA A 169 -29.15 23.86 -10.96
C ALA A 169 -27.77 23.19 -10.86
N GLN A 170 -26.69 23.98 -10.79
CA GLN A 170 -25.33 23.47 -10.64
C GLN A 170 -25.09 22.82 -9.27
N ARG A 171 -25.57 23.43 -8.17
CA ARG A 171 -25.51 22.84 -6.83
C ARG A 171 -26.23 21.49 -6.77
N LYS A 172 -27.46 21.43 -7.29
CA LYS A 172 -28.24 20.18 -7.35
C LYS A 172 -27.55 19.08 -8.17
N THR A 173 -26.84 19.46 -9.23
CA THR A 173 -26.05 18.52 -10.02
C THR A 173 -24.89 17.96 -9.21
N LEU A 174 -24.14 18.81 -8.52
CA LEU A 174 -23.04 18.38 -7.65
C LEU A 174 -23.53 17.47 -6.51
N ASP A 175 -24.67 17.79 -5.88
CA ASP A 175 -25.24 16.96 -4.81
C ASP A 175 -25.63 15.56 -5.32
N ARG A 176 -26.21 15.49 -6.53
CA ARG A 176 -26.53 14.22 -7.18
C ARG A 176 -25.26 13.42 -7.52
N GLU A 177 -24.22 14.08 -8.04
CA GLU A 177 -22.92 13.46 -8.33
C GLU A 177 -22.30 12.87 -7.04
N GLN A 178 -22.32 13.61 -5.93
CA GLN A 178 -21.82 13.16 -4.63
C GLN A 178 -22.62 11.97 -4.10
N GLN A 179 -23.95 12.03 -4.16
CA GLN A 179 -24.79 10.92 -3.72
C GLN A 179 -24.52 9.65 -4.54
N GLN A 180 -24.42 9.78 -5.87
CA GLN A 180 -24.06 8.66 -6.75
C GLN A 180 -22.69 8.09 -6.44
N ALA A 181 -21.70 8.93 -6.09
CA ALA A 181 -20.38 8.48 -5.70
C ALA A 181 -20.42 7.67 -4.38
N VAL A 182 -21.19 8.13 -3.38
CA VAL A 182 -21.37 7.41 -2.12
C VAL A 182 -22.07 6.07 -2.35
N ASP A 183 -23.14 6.06 -3.15
CA ASP A 183 -23.88 4.83 -3.47
C ASP A 183 -23.00 3.85 -4.26
N ALA A 184 -22.18 4.34 -5.19
CA ALA A 184 -21.22 3.54 -5.92
C ALA A 184 -20.14 2.95 -5.00
N GLN A 185 -19.62 3.73 -4.05
CA GLN A 185 -18.67 3.24 -3.04
C GLN A 185 -19.29 2.14 -2.17
N LYS A 186 -20.52 2.34 -1.71
CA LYS A 186 -21.26 1.34 -0.93
C LYS A 186 -21.51 0.06 -1.74
N ALA A 187 -21.92 0.20 -3.00
CA ALA A 187 -22.12 -0.94 -3.89
C ALA A 187 -20.82 -1.72 -4.14
N GLN A 188 -19.70 -1.02 -4.33
CA GLN A 188 -18.38 -1.65 -4.46
C GLN A 188 -17.98 -2.39 -3.17
N GLN A 189 -18.25 -1.80 -2.01
CA GLN A 189 -17.95 -2.43 -0.72
C GLN A 189 -18.78 -3.71 -0.50
N VAL A 190 -20.08 -3.68 -0.83
CA VAL A 190 -20.95 -4.88 -0.76
C VAL A 190 -20.49 -5.94 -1.76
N ALA A 191 -20.14 -5.55 -2.99
CA ALA A 191 -19.63 -6.48 -3.99
C ALA A 191 -18.33 -7.17 -3.53
N GLN A 192 -17.40 -6.42 -2.92
CA GLN A 192 -16.17 -6.98 -2.35
C GLN A 192 -16.45 -7.93 -1.18
N GLN A 193 -17.39 -7.59 -0.28
CA GLN A 193 -17.80 -8.47 0.82
C GLN A 193 -18.42 -9.77 0.31
N ASN A 194 -19.31 -9.67 -0.68
CA ASN A 194 -19.95 -10.84 -1.29
C ASN A 194 -18.91 -11.71 -2.02
N ALA A 195 -17.97 -11.10 -2.75
CA ALA A 195 -16.88 -11.84 -3.39
C ALA A 195 -15.99 -12.56 -2.37
N ALA A 196 -15.63 -11.89 -1.28
CA ALA A 196 -14.85 -12.48 -0.19
C ALA A 196 -15.62 -13.62 0.52
N ALA A 197 -16.92 -13.47 0.73
CA ALA A 197 -17.76 -14.52 1.30
C ALA A 197 -17.82 -15.75 0.39
N THR A 198 -17.99 -15.54 -0.92
CA THR A 198 -17.97 -16.61 -1.92
C THR A 198 -16.61 -17.32 -1.96
N GLN A 199 -15.51 -16.57 -1.91
CA GLN A 199 -14.16 -17.17 -1.85
C GLN A 199 -13.95 -18.01 -0.59
N ARG A 200 -14.41 -17.53 0.58
CA ARG A 200 -14.37 -18.31 1.82
C ARG A 200 -15.16 -19.61 1.72
N GLN A 201 -16.38 -19.55 1.19
CA GLN A 201 -17.21 -20.75 0.97
C GLN A 201 -16.55 -21.74 0.03
N GLN A 202 -15.93 -21.27 -1.06
CA GLN A 202 -15.20 -22.13 -2.00
C GLN A 202 -13.96 -22.77 -1.34
N ALA A 203 -13.20 -22.02 -0.54
CA ALA A 203 -12.06 -22.54 0.20
C ALA A 203 -12.46 -23.60 1.24
N GLU A 204 -13.57 -23.38 1.95
CA GLU A 204 -14.14 -24.35 2.91
C GLU A 204 -14.59 -25.64 2.21
N GLN A 205 -15.28 -25.53 1.07
CA GLN A 205 -15.68 -26.70 0.27
C GLN A 205 -14.48 -27.46 -0.29
N ALA A 206 -13.45 -26.76 -0.78
CA ALA A 206 -12.22 -27.38 -1.26
C ALA A 206 -11.48 -28.10 -0.13
N ALA A 207 -11.38 -27.51 1.06
CA ALA A 207 -10.77 -28.14 2.24
C ALA A 207 -11.52 -29.40 2.66
N ALA A 208 -12.85 -29.36 2.71
CA ALA A 208 -13.69 -30.51 3.02
C ALA A 208 -13.53 -31.64 1.97
N ALA A 209 -13.41 -31.29 0.69
CA ALA A 209 -13.17 -32.27 -0.37
C ALA A 209 -11.80 -32.95 -0.23
N ILE A 210 -10.75 -32.19 0.10
CA ILE A 210 -9.41 -32.72 0.37
C ILE A 210 -9.44 -33.66 1.58
N GLU A 211 -10.15 -33.30 2.65
CA GLU A 211 -10.28 -34.15 3.84
C GLU A 211 -11.04 -35.44 3.54
N ALA A 212 -12.13 -35.37 2.79
CA ALA A 212 -12.89 -36.55 2.36
C ALA A 212 -12.04 -37.51 1.51
N GLN A 213 -11.25 -36.99 0.57
CA GLN A 213 -10.32 -37.78 -0.23
C GLN A 213 -9.25 -38.46 0.63
N ARG A 214 -8.68 -37.74 1.61
CA ARG A 214 -7.70 -38.31 2.56
C ARG A 214 -8.31 -39.43 3.41
N ALA A 215 -9.53 -39.24 3.89
CA ALA A 215 -10.25 -40.24 4.68
C ALA A 215 -10.56 -41.50 3.86
N GLN A 216 -10.97 -41.36 2.59
CA GLN A 216 -11.18 -42.48 1.68
C GLN A 216 -9.87 -43.25 1.41
N ALA A 217 -8.78 -42.56 1.08
CA ALA A 217 -7.47 -43.17 0.85
C ALA A 217 -6.96 -43.93 2.08
N ALA A 218 -7.16 -43.39 3.29
CA ALA A 218 -6.81 -44.07 4.54
C ALA A 218 -7.62 -45.35 4.76
N ARG A 219 -8.92 -45.35 4.44
CA ARG A 219 -9.79 -46.55 4.52
C ARG A 219 -9.34 -47.64 3.53
N GLU A 220 -9.01 -47.25 2.30
CA GLU A 220 -8.50 -48.19 1.28
C GLU A 220 -7.15 -48.80 1.69
N GLN A 221 -6.24 -48.00 2.24
CA GLN A 221 -4.98 -48.51 2.79
C GLN A 221 -5.22 -49.47 3.95
N ALA A 222 -6.09 -49.15 4.90
CA ALA A 222 -6.42 -50.03 6.01
C ALA A 222 -7.02 -51.37 5.53
N ALA A 223 -7.92 -51.33 4.54
CA ALA A 223 -8.50 -52.52 3.92
C ALA A 223 -7.43 -53.40 3.23
N ARG A 224 -6.49 -52.78 2.50
CA ARG A 224 -5.37 -53.51 1.87
C ARG A 224 -4.46 -54.18 2.91
N VAL A 225 -4.15 -53.50 4.01
CA VAL A 225 -3.34 -54.08 5.10
C VAL A 225 -4.07 -55.27 5.75
N ALA A 226 -5.37 -55.15 6.00
CA ALA A 226 -6.18 -56.24 6.58
C ALA A 226 -6.24 -57.48 5.67
N GLN A 227 -6.40 -57.30 4.35
CA GLN A 227 -6.37 -58.41 3.40
C GLN A 227 -4.99 -59.08 3.34
N ALA A 228 -3.90 -58.32 3.36
CA ALA A 228 -2.54 -58.86 3.35
C ALA A 228 -2.22 -59.71 4.61
N GLN A 229 -2.76 -59.33 5.78
CA GLN A 229 -2.59 -60.09 7.03
C GLN A 229 -3.39 -61.40 7.05
N GLN A 230 -4.53 -61.48 6.34
CA GLN A 230 -5.32 -62.71 6.24
C GLN A 230 -4.78 -63.70 5.19
N ALA A 231 -3.95 -63.23 4.26
CA ALA A 231 -3.37 -64.05 3.19
C ALA A 231 -2.05 -64.76 3.59
N VAL A 232 -1.59 -64.63 4.85
CA VAL A 232 -0.39 -65.33 5.33
C VAL A 232 -0.76 -66.78 5.66
N PRO A 233 -0.27 -67.80 4.93
CA PRO A 233 -0.46 -69.17 5.34
C PRO A 233 0.42 -69.44 6.58
N VAL A 234 -0.11 -70.19 7.54
CA VAL A 234 0.63 -70.67 8.71
C VAL A 234 1.77 -71.57 8.23
N ALA A 235 2.98 -71.02 8.11
CA ALA A 235 4.19 -71.79 7.89
C ALA A 235 4.75 -72.22 9.25
N THR A 236 4.90 -73.54 9.41
CA THR A 236 5.49 -74.24 10.56
C THR A 236 6.96 -73.83 10.79
N PRO A 237 7.43 -73.69 12.04
CA PRO A 237 8.85 -73.49 12.30
C PRO A 237 9.56 -74.85 12.31
N VAL A 238 10.41 -75.13 11.32
CA VAL A 238 11.33 -76.27 11.33
C VAL A 238 12.76 -75.77 11.19
N ALA A 239 13.63 -76.37 12.01
CA ALA A 239 15.02 -76.01 12.20
C ALA A 239 15.93 -76.25 10.96
N ARG A 240 17.02 -75.49 10.99
CA ARG A 240 18.17 -75.30 10.08
C ARG A 240 18.80 -76.61 9.51
N PRO A 241 19.45 -76.53 8.33
CA PRO A 241 20.92 -76.65 8.31
C PRO A 241 21.63 -75.59 7.44
N ALA A 242 22.89 -75.35 7.78
CA ALA A 242 23.74 -74.29 7.25
C ALA A 242 24.37 -74.65 5.90
N ALA A 243 24.42 -73.69 4.97
CA ALA A 243 25.46 -73.57 3.94
C ALA A 243 25.49 -72.13 3.41
N ALA A 244 26.64 -71.47 3.56
CA ALA A 244 27.01 -70.21 2.91
C ALA A 244 27.35 -70.47 1.42
N PRO A 245 27.14 -69.53 0.48
CA PRO A 245 27.99 -68.35 0.39
C PRO A 245 27.28 -67.04 -0.06
N ALA A 246 28.07 -65.97 -0.13
CA ALA A 246 27.79 -64.66 -0.74
C ALA A 246 26.97 -63.66 0.11
N ALA A 247 27.72 -62.81 0.80
CA ALA A 247 27.26 -61.63 1.49
C ALA A 247 26.45 -60.69 0.57
N SER A 248 25.20 -60.44 0.96
CA SER A 248 24.48 -59.21 0.63
C SER A 248 24.38 -58.41 1.93
N GLU A 249 25.46 -57.71 2.27
CA GLU A 249 25.42 -56.71 3.34
C GLU A 249 24.58 -55.52 2.86
N GLY A 250 23.29 -55.54 3.19
CA GLY A 250 22.39 -54.39 3.10
C GLY A 250 21.78 -54.15 4.47
N GLY A 251 22.55 -53.56 5.39
CA GLY A 251 22.07 -53.22 6.73
C GLY A 251 20.76 -52.43 6.70
N ALA A 252 19.86 -52.67 7.65
CA ALA A 252 18.56 -52.00 7.72
C ALA A 252 18.77 -50.47 7.80
N ILE A 253 18.44 -49.74 6.73
CA ILE A 253 18.48 -48.28 6.67
C ILE A 253 17.06 -47.75 6.97
N SER A 254 16.93 -46.83 7.92
CA SER A 254 15.71 -46.04 8.12
C SER A 254 15.94 -44.60 7.65
N ASP A 255 14.97 -44.05 6.92
CA ASP A 255 15.05 -42.70 6.34
C ASP A 255 14.89 -41.60 7.40
N ALA A 256 15.41 -40.41 7.11
CA ALA A 256 15.21 -39.24 7.96
C ALA A 256 13.74 -38.76 7.93
N VAL A 257 13.12 -38.62 9.10
CA VAL A 257 11.71 -38.24 9.25
C VAL A 257 11.61 -36.81 9.76
N LEU A 258 10.88 -35.92 9.06
CA LEU A 258 10.72 -34.53 9.50
C LEU A 258 9.90 -34.46 10.80
N ILE A 259 10.47 -33.87 11.85
CA ILE A 259 9.82 -33.69 13.16
C ILE A 259 9.23 -32.27 13.25
N ARG A 260 9.99 -31.27 12.81
CA ARG A 260 9.60 -29.86 12.91
C ARG A 260 9.86 -29.13 11.60
N GLN A 261 8.80 -28.53 11.06
CA GLN A 261 8.86 -27.69 9.89
C GLN A 261 8.65 -26.23 10.27
N VAL A 262 9.55 -25.35 9.83
CA VAL A 262 9.38 -23.90 9.91
C VAL A 262 9.04 -23.39 8.51
N ASN A 263 7.90 -22.72 8.36
CA ASN A 263 7.48 -22.17 7.08
C ASN A 263 8.35 -20.97 6.69
N PRO A 264 8.72 -20.82 5.40
CA PRO A 264 9.48 -19.67 4.94
C PRO A 264 8.67 -18.39 4.99
N ARG A 265 9.33 -17.30 5.37
CA ARG A 265 8.71 -15.97 5.35
C ARG A 265 8.59 -15.48 3.91
N TYR A 266 7.41 -15.04 3.51
CA TYR A 266 7.21 -14.50 2.16
C TYR A 266 7.97 -13.17 1.98
N PRO A 267 8.79 -13.00 0.93
CA PRO A 267 9.45 -11.73 0.63
C PRO A 267 8.43 -10.61 0.38
N THR A 268 8.55 -9.48 1.08
CA THR A 268 7.59 -8.37 0.94
C THR A 268 7.53 -7.78 -0.46
N ALA A 269 8.64 -7.83 -1.20
CA ALA A 269 8.70 -7.40 -2.60
C ALA A 269 7.88 -8.32 -3.51
N ALA A 270 8.03 -9.64 -3.38
CA ALA A 270 7.27 -10.63 -4.13
C ALA A 270 5.77 -10.57 -3.79
N MET A 271 5.43 -10.37 -2.51
CA MET A 271 4.05 -10.21 -2.06
C MET A 271 3.37 -8.99 -2.68
N ARG A 272 4.05 -7.82 -2.71
CA ARG A 272 3.50 -6.61 -3.36
C ARG A 272 3.37 -6.77 -4.87
N ALA A 273 4.23 -7.57 -5.48
CA ALA A 273 4.21 -7.87 -6.91
C ALA A 273 3.28 -9.03 -7.29
N ASN A 274 2.58 -9.64 -6.33
CA ASN A 274 1.77 -10.86 -6.52
C ASN A 274 2.53 -11.99 -7.24
N GLN A 275 3.84 -12.10 -6.98
CA GLN A 275 4.72 -13.05 -7.65
C GLN A 275 4.79 -14.33 -6.84
N GLU A 276 4.38 -15.46 -7.42
CA GLU A 276 4.45 -16.80 -6.82
C GLU A 276 5.58 -17.63 -7.43
N GLY A 277 5.93 -18.74 -6.79
CA GLY A 277 7.04 -19.57 -7.26
C GLY A 277 7.36 -20.78 -6.41
N TRP A 278 8.50 -21.40 -6.69
CA TRP A 278 9.03 -22.52 -5.93
C TRP A 278 10.56 -22.47 -5.86
N VAL A 279 11.13 -23.12 -4.84
CA VAL A 279 12.58 -23.27 -4.63
C VAL A 279 12.88 -24.72 -4.29
N ASP A 280 13.76 -25.36 -5.05
CA ASP A 280 14.36 -26.65 -4.71
C ASP A 280 15.64 -26.43 -3.92
N VAL A 281 15.67 -26.96 -2.70
CA VAL A 281 16.83 -26.93 -1.83
C VAL A 281 17.38 -28.34 -1.62
N GLU A 282 18.70 -28.44 -1.56
CA GLU A 282 19.43 -29.61 -1.07
C GLU A 282 19.92 -29.29 0.34
N LEU A 283 19.70 -30.22 1.27
CA LEU A 283 20.03 -30.04 2.68
C LEU A 283 20.61 -31.34 3.24
N THR A 284 21.49 -31.22 4.22
CA THR A 284 22.13 -32.36 4.89
C THR A 284 21.56 -32.48 6.30
N VAL A 285 20.98 -33.64 6.63
CA VAL A 285 20.51 -33.96 7.99
C VAL A 285 21.62 -34.71 8.72
N GLY A 286 22.07 -34.19 9.85
CA GLY A 286 23.08 -34.81 10.71
C GLY A 286 22.52 -35.94 11.60
N PRO A 287 23.40 -36.70 12.27
CA PRO A 287 23.02 -37.78 13.19
C PRO A 287 22.27 -37.27 14.44
N ASP A 288 22.39 -35.97 14.75
CA ASP A 288 21.65 -35.27 15.79
C ASP A 288 20.28 -34.76 15.34
N GLY A 289 19.92 -35.00 14.07
CA GLY A 289 18.65 -34.57 13.49
C GLY A 289 18.61 -33.10 13.04
N ARG A 290 19.72 -32.37 13.15
CA ARG A 290 19.80 -30.97 12.72
C ARG A 290 20.11 -30.87 11.24
N VAL A 291 19.60 -29.82 10.62
CA VAL A 291 19.86 -29.50 9.21
C VAL A 291 21.11 -28.64 9.10
N ALA A 292 22.00 -29.00 8.19
CA ALA A 292 23.21 -28.27 7.81
C ALA A 292 23.39 -28.28 6.27
N ASN A 293 24.32 -27.46 5.77
CA ASN A 293 24.68 -27.39 4.34
C ASN A 293 23.46 -27.22 3.41
N VAL A 294 22.63 -26.21 3.67
CA VAL A 294 21.45 -25.91 2.86
C VAL A 294 21.87 -25.09 1.64
N ASN A 295 21.65 -25.63 0.43
CA ASN A 295 21.97 -24.98 -0.83
C ASN A 295 20.75 -25.00 -1.76
N VAL A 296 20.53 -23.92 -2.53
CA VAL A 296 19.50 -23.89 -3.57
C VAL A 296 20.01 -24.61 -4.82
N VAL A 297 19.26 -25.61 -5.28
CA VAL A 297 19.57 -26.37 -6.51
C VAL A 297 18.88 -25.74 -7.72
N ASP A 298 17.63 -25.33 -7.55
CA ASP A 298 16.86 -24.65 -8.59
C ASP A 298 15.75 -23.78 -7.98
N ALA A 299 15.28 -22.79 -8.72
CA ALA A 299 14.22 -21.90 -8.27
C ALA A 299 13.52 -21.21 -9.45
N GLN A 300 12.21 -21.01 -9.31
CA GLN A 300 11.42 -20.20 -10.22
C GLN A 300 10.50 -19.29 -9.43
N PRO A 301 10.62 -17.94 -9.56
CA PRO A 301 11.65 -17.18 -10.25
C PRO A 301 12.99 -17.18 -9.49
N LYS A 302 14.11 -17.16 -10.22
CA LYS A 302 15.46 -17.21 -9.64
C LYS A 302 15.73 -16.04 -8.69
N HIS A 303 16.38 -16.31 -7.57
CA HIS A 303 16.87 -15.32 -6.59
C HIS A 303 15.80 -14.53 -5.82
N ILE A 304 14.52 -14.77 -6.10
CA ILE A 304 13.42 -14.06 -5.41
C ILE A 304 13.11 -14.72 -4.05
N PHE A 305 13.15 -16.05 -3.99
CA PHE A 305 12.71 -16.81 -2.81
C PHE A 305 13.86 -17.53 -2.08
N ASP A 306 15.04 -17.61 -2.69
CA ASP A 306 16.20 -18.42 -2.27
C ASP A 306 16.57 -18.20 -0.80
N ARG A 307 16.77 -16.94 -0.39
CA ARG A 307 17.15 -16.59 1.00
C ARG A 307 16.09 -17.03 2.00
N SER A 308 14.82 -16.80 1.67
CA SER A 308 13.70 -17.14 2.56
C SER A 308 13.54 -18.65 2.70
N ALA A 309 13.82 -19.40 1.62
CA ALA A 309 13.85 -20.86 1.65
C ALA A 309 15.01 -21.38 2.52
N ILE A 310 16.23 -20.89 2.33
CA ILE A 310 17.42 -21.28 3.11
C ILE A 310 17.20 -20.99 4.61
N ASP A 311 16.74 -19.79 4.96
CA ASP A 311 16.55 -19.35 6.35
C ASP A 311 15.53 -20.23 7.10
N ALA A 312 14.51 -20.71 6.39
CA ALA A 312 13.46 -21.56 6.95
C ALA A 312 13.92 -23.01 7.12
N VAL A 313 14.54 -23.56 6.07
CA VAL A 313 14.99 -24.95 6.01
C VAL A 313 16.12 -25.22 6.99
N SER A 314 16.98 -24.22 7.23
CA SER A 314 18.04 -24.29 8.24
C SER A 314 17.51 -24.45 9.67
N ARG A 315 16.20 -24.24 9.90
CA ARG A 315 15.53 -24.38 11.20
C ARG A 315 14.64 -25.60 11.29
N TRP A 316 14.68 -26.47 10.29
CA TRP A 316 13.94 -27.74 10.33
C TRP A 316 14.67 -28.73 11.23
N GLU A 317 13.89 -29.59 11.87
CA GLU A 317 14.41 -30.67 12.72
C GLU A 317 13.89 -32.00 12.18
N TYR A 318 14.79 -32.95 12.03
CA TYR A 318 14.52 -34.30 11.55
C TYR A 318 14.87 -35.32 12.63
N LYS A 319 14.21 -36.47 12.59
CA LYS A 319 14.74 -37.70 13.15
C LYS A 319 15.83 -38.18 12.20
N ALA A 320 17.04 -38.37 12.70
CA ALA A 320 18.16 -38.83 11.88
C ALA A 320 17.84 -40.17 11.20
N ALA A 321 18.34 -40.33 9.98
CA ALA A 321 18.36 -41.63 9.31
C ALA A 321 19.26 -42.57 10.10
N THR A 322 18.92 -43.86 10.19
CA THR A 322 19.78 -44.85 10.87
C THR A 322 20.20 -45.95 9.91
N ARG A 323 21.39 -46.52 10.06
CA ARG A 323 21.77 -47.80 9.44
C ARG A 323 22.21 -48.73 10.55
N ASN A 324 21.57 -49.89 10.63
CA ASN A 324 21.79 -50.87 11.71
C ASN A 324 21.58 -50.28 13.12
N GLY A 325 20.68 -49.30 13.26
CA GLY A 325 20.38 -48.64 14.53
C GLY A 325 21.29 -47.46 14.88
N GLU A 326 22.37 -47.23 14.13
CA GLU A 326 23.26 -46.08 14.33
C GLU A 326 22.83 -44.88 13.47
N PRO A 327 22.70 -43.66 14.05
CA PRO A 327 22.39 -42.44 13.29
C PRO A 327 23.45 -42.10 12.25
N MET A 328 23.02 -41.75 11.03
CA MET A 328 23.89 -41.32 9.94
C MET A 328 23.50 -39.96 9.40
N THR A 329 24.45 -39.31 8.74
CA THR A 329 24.21 -38.12 7.95
C THR A 329 23.61 -38.48 6.59
N VAL A 330 22.54 -37.81 6.17
CA VAL A 330 21.92 -38.00 4.85
C VAL A 330 21.65 -36.67 4.16
N THR A 331 21.93 -36.60 2.86
CA THR A 331 21.59 -35.44 2.02
C THR A 331 20.27 -35.68 1.32
N LEU A 332 19.36 -34.71 1.39
CA LEU A 332 18.02 -34.80 0.83
C LEU A 332 17.61 -33.52 0.11
N ARG A 333 16.72 -33.65 -0.89
CA ARG A 333 16.19 -32.54 -1.67
C ARG A 333 14.73 -32.27 -1.35
N ARG A 334 14.36 -30.99 -1.22
CA ARG A 334 13.00 -30.56 -0.91
C ARG A 334 12.60 -29.34 -1.74
N ARG A 335 11.37 -29.38 -2.26
CA ARG A 335 10.74 -28.25 -2.94
C ARG A 335 9.89 -27.45 -1.96
N LEU A 336 10.13 -26.15 -1.88
CA LEU A 336 9.32 -25.21 -1.13
C LEU A 336 8.48 -24.41 -2.12
N GLN A 337 7.16 -24.39 -1.93
CA GLN A 337 6.24 -23.59 -2.75
C GLN A 337 5.92 -22.27 -2.05
N PHE A 338 5.86 -21.20 -2.82
CA PHE A 338 5.51 -19.85 -2.39
C PHE A 338 4.24 -19.42 -3.14
N ASN A 339 3.09 -19.64 -2.51
CA ASN A 339 1.78 -19.22 -3.01
C ASN A 339 1.19 -18.13 -2.10
N LEU A 340 0.34 -17.29 -2.65
CA LEU A 340 -0.35 -16.21 -1.93
C LEU A 340 -1.74 -16.60 -1.44
N GLY A 341 -2.13 -17.87 -1.60
CA GLY A 341 -3.39 -18.41 -1.09
C GLY A 341 -4.58 -17.57 -1.54
N ARG A 342 -4.88 -17.63 -2.84
CA ARG A 342 -6.19 -17.21 -3.33
C ARG A 342 -7.17 -18.36 -3.27
#